data_AF-W2DEF0-F1
#
_entry.id   AF-W2DEF0-F1
#
_cell.length_a   1.000
_cell.length_b   1.000
_cell.length_c   1.000
_cell.angle_alpha   90.00
_cell.angle_beta   90.00
_cell.angle_gamma   90.00
#
_symmetry.space_group_name_H-M   'P 1'
#
loop_
_entity.id
_entity.type
_entity.pdbx_description
1 polymer ?
#
loop_
_entity_poly.entity_id
_entity_poly.type
_entity_poly.pdbx_seq_one_letter_code
_entity_poly.pdbx_strand_id
1 'polypeptide(L)'
;MTNIFSARFDGLDTLADIRSLITVQPDPVTGLEELSPGLAAERLSEVLKTIFLPNQFSLDFIKDSVDRARSFSAESFSTDQQYQRRLYHPPENEAFPICLTGLAGVGKSQTISALMKVMPGPASYASAHYHEPHILISYWYASARGKAGGRQLLEDFLGGDATGVRANTSKLLTECRRRVNRDGVSLMMLEEMQHQSTGQGGARVTDILLTMAGLGVPMIYVANYSLGHKLLTRNSEDKQRLLSEPRVMLPDHPDSKAWKEYVLECIRVSGGRVSADPSALVHELYRWTFGIKRLAVQLIKVAYLEARAARRQTITLEDVNNAYLSAAYSSSRDDVEELIRLSVHKSKTGGRPDLRCPFPVPMPSNVLSFASDDRALRVSEKVFFSSLTAEERKTFEQLHPPGSPSNLPSKPKREKKPVLPKQTREGLEDAYSRLLSESKGSPKQREPIK
;
A
#
# COMPACT_ATOMS: atom_id res chain seq x y z
N MET A 1 0.79 -23.10 -38.39
CA MET A 1 -0.23 -23.13 -37.32
C MET A 1 0.20 -22.13 -36.27
N THR A 2 -0.60 -21.10 -36.01
CA THR A 2 -0.27 -20.11 -34.98
C THR A 2 -0.35 -20.80 -33.62
N ASN A 3 0.74 -20.76 -32.86
CA ASN A 3 0.81 -21.37 -31.55
C ASN A 3 -0.16 -20.66 -30.59
N ILE A 4 -1.22 -21.36 -30.14
CA ILE A 4 -2.26 -20.79 -29.28
C ILE A 4 -1.73 -20.22 -27.97
N PHE A 5 -0.62 -20.77 -27.45
CA PHE A 5 0.03 -20.29 -26.24
C PHE A 5 0.52 -18.84 -26.39
N SER A 6 1.02 -18.48 -27.58
CA SER A 6 1.48 -17.13 -27.90
C SER A 6 0.38 -16.26 -28.49
N ALA A 7 -0.46 -16.81 -29.38
CA ALA A 7 -1.49 -16.07 -30.11
C ALA A 7 -2.54 -15.42 -29.18
N ARG A 8 -2.80 -16.02 -28.02
CA ARG A 8 -3.74 -15.47 -27.03
C ARG A 8 -3.30 -14.13 -26.43
N PHE A 9 -2.04 -13.74 -26.61
CA PHE A 9 -1.52 -12.43 -26.19
C PHE A 9 -1.75 -11.34 -27.24
N ASP A 10 -2.25 -11.68 -28.43
CA ASP A 10 -2.46 -10.73 -29.51
C ASP A 10 -3.67 -9.83 -29.25
N GLY A 11 -3.58 -8.56 -29.65
CA GLY A 11 -4.69 -7.59 -29.57
C GLY A 11 -4.54 -6.46 -28.54
N LEU A 12 -3.52 -6.48 -27.66
CA LEU A 12 -3.22 -5.41 -26.69
C LEU A 12 -1.77 -4.94 -26.82
N ASP A 13 -1.41 -4.45 -28.01
CA ASP A 13 -0.01 -4.13 -28.33
C ASP A 13 0.38 -2.69 -27.95
N THR A 14 -0.57 -1.76 -27.83
CA THR A 14 -0.29 -0.36 -27.51
C THR A 14 -0.65 0.02 -26.07
N LEU A 15 0.06 1.02 -25.53
CA LEU A 15 -0.28 1.60 -24.22
C LEU A 15 -1.66 2.25 -24.19
N ALA A 16 -2.18 2.67 -25.36
CA ALA A 16 -3.50 3.25 -25.48
C ALA A 16 -4.60 2.18 -25.29
N ASP A 17 -4.43 1.01 -25.90
CA ASP A 17 -5.36 -0.12 -25.75
C ASP A 17 -5.38 -0.61 -24.29
N ILE A 18 -4.19 -0.77 -23.70
CA ILE A 18 -4.05 -1.14 -22.29
C ILE A 18 -4.75 -0.11 -21.39
N ARG A 19 -4.49 1.19 -21.61
CA ARG A 19 -5.14 2.27 -20.85
C ARG A 19 -6.66 2.18 -20.95
N SER A 20 -7.20 2.01 -22.15
CA SER A 20 -8.64 1.92 -22.37
C SER A 20 -9.25 0.74 -21.63
N LEU A 21 -8.58 -0.41 -21.62
CA LEU A 21 -9.08 -1.63 -20.99
C LEU A 21 -9.08 -1.55 -19.44
N ILE A 22 -8.04 -0.96 -18.87
CA ILE A 22 -7.85 -0.99 -17.41
C ILE A 22 -8.46 0.21 -16.69
N THR A 23 -8.75 1.31 -17.38
CA THR A 23 -9.31 2.52 -16.77
C THR A 23 -10.68 2.22 -16.16
N VAL A 24 -10.87 2.61 -14.90
CA VAL A 24 -12.14 2.45 -14.18
C VAL A 24 -12.61 3.83 -13.72
N GLN A 25 -13.72 4.26 -14.29
CA GLN A 25 -14.43 5.50 -13.97
C GLN A 25 -15.85 5.13 -13.54
N PRO A 26 -16.12 4.99 -12.23
CA PRO A 26 -17.42 4.53 -11.73
C PRO A 26 -18.51 5.58 -11.93
N ASP A 27 -19.77 5.18 -11.94
CA ASP A 27 -20.88 6.13 -12.03
C ASP A 27 -20.93 7.05 -10.80
N PRO A 28 -21.40 8.31 -10.96
CA PRO A 28 -21.59 9.20 -9.82
C PRO A 28 -22.51 8.60 -8.77
N VAL A 29 -22.16 8.79 -7.49
CA VAL A 29 -22.95 8.27 -6.38
C VAL A 29 -24.28 9.04 -6.29
N THR A 30 -25.37 8.31 -6.07
CA THR A 30 -26.73 8.84 -5.93
C THR A 30 -27.36 8.38 -4.60
N GLY A 31 -28.37 9.11 -4.13
CA GLY A 31 -29.17 8.73 -2.95
C GLY A 31 -28.39 8.73 -1.63
N LEU A 32 -27.37 9.58 -1.47
CA LEU A 32 -26.63 9.70 -0.20
C LEU A 32 -27.40 10.48 0.86
N GLU A 33 -28.37 11.28 0.43
CA GLU A 33 -29.22 12.12 1.26
C GLU A 33 -30.20 11.29 2.10
N GLU A 34 -30.65 10.16 1.54
CA GLU A 34 -31.60 9.22 2.15
C GLU A 34 -30.96 8.34 3.22
N LEU A 35 -29.62 8.28 3.25
CA LEU A 35 -28.86 7.44 4.15
C LEU A 35 -28.41 8.21 5.40
N SER A 36 -28.17 7.47 6.48
CA SER A 36 -27.52 8.01 7.66
C SER A 36 -26.11 8.52 7.31
N PRO A 37 -25.59 9.58 7.96
CA PRO A 37 -24.31 10.18 7.59
C PRO A 37 -23.15 9.19 7.48
N GLY A 38 -23.06 8.23 8.42
CA GLY A 38 -22.02 7.20 8.42
C GLY A 38 -22.13 6.24 7.24
N LEU A 39 -23.35 5.77 6.93
CA LEU A 39 -23.59 4.86 5.81
C LEU A 39 -23.37 5.57 4.46
N ALA A 40 -23.81 6.82 4.35
CA ALA A 40 -23.58 7.66 3.18
C ALA A 40 -22.07 7.88 2.93
N ALA A 41 -21.31 8.19 3.98
CA ALA A 41 -19.86 8.36 3.91
C ALA A 41 -19.15 7.07 3.49
N GLU A 42 -19.58 5.91 4.01
CA GLU A 42 -19.02 4.62 3.60
C GLU A 42 -19.31 4.33 2.12
N ARG A 43 -20.56 4.52 1.68
CA ARG A 43 -20.94 4.32 0.27
C ARG A 43 -20.14 5.23 -0.66
N LEU A 44 -19.97 6.50 -0.32
CA LEU A 44 -19.12 7.42 -1.07
C LEU A 44 -17.67 6.90 -1.15
N SER A 45 -17.10 6.52 -0.01
CA SER A 45 -15.75 5.98 0.09
C SER A 45 -15.56 4.71 -0.75
N GLU A 46 -16.51 3.77 -0.70
CA GLU A 46 -16.43 2.52 -1.48
C GLU A 46 -16.40 2.80 -2.98
N VAL A 47 -17.25 3.70 -3.48
CA VAL A 47 -17.25 4.03 -4.91
C VAL A 47 -15.95 4.75 -5.29
N LEU A 48 -15.46 5.71 -4.48
CA LEU A 48 -14.19 6.39 -4.73
C LEU A 48 -12.98 5.43 -4.75
N LYS A 49 -12.98 4.36 -3.94
CA LYS A 49 -11.93 3.33 -3.96
C LYS A 49 -11.86 2.55 -5.28
N THR A 50 -12.96 2.50 -6.04
CA THR A 50 -13.00 1.79 -7.33
C THR A 50 -12.35 2.58 -8.47
N ILE A 51 -12.15 3.90 -8.30
CA ILE A 51 -11.49 4.74 -9.29
C ILE A 51 -10.08 4.20 -9.56
N PHE A 52 -9.79 3.91 -10.82
CA PHE A 52 -8.46 3.55 -11.26
C PHE A 52 -8.13 4.25 -12.59
N LEU A 53 -7.32 5.29 -12.48
CA LEU A 53 -6.73 6.00 -13.62
C LEU A 53 -5.24 5.61 -13.70
N PRO A 54 -4.81 4.86 -14.73
CA PRO A 54 -3.44 4.42 -14.82
C PRO A 54 -2.51 5.59 -15.16
N ASN A 55 -1.47 5.77 -14.34
CA ASN A 55 -0.36 6.66 -14.65
C ASN A 55 0.67 5.95 -15.56
N GLN A 56 1.70 6.68 -15.98
CA GLN A 56 2.72 6.14 -16.87
C GLN A 56 3.44 4.92 -16.26
N PHE A 57 3.76 4.97 -14.98
CA PHE A 57 4.39 3.84 -14.28
C PHE A 57 3.53 2.58 -14.35
N SER A 58 2.23 2.67 -14.05
CA SER A 58 1.32 1.52 -14.11
C SER A 58 1.24 0.95 -15.53
N LEU A 59 1.18 1.79 -16.56
CA LEU A 59 1.14 1.34 -17.95
C LEU A 59 2.43 0.63 -18.37
N ASP A 60 3.58 1.24 -18.11
CA ASP A 60 4.88 0.65 -18.45
C ASP A 60 5.11 -0.67 -17.70
N PHE A 61 4.75 -0.71 -16.41
CA PHE A 61 4.86 -1.91 -15.60
C PHE A 61 3.97 -3.04 -16.12
N ILE A 62 2.72 -2.74 -16.48
CA ILE A 62 1.79 -3.73 -17.02
C ILE A 62 2.31 -4.23 -18.38
N LYS A 63 2.74 -3.34 -19.27
CA LYS A 63 3.27 -3.70 -20.58
C LYS A 63 4.51 -4.60 -20.47
N ASP A 64 5.49 -4.22 -19.65
CA ASP A 64 6.70 -5.03 -19.38
C ASP A 64 6.32 -6.42 -18.83
N SER A 65 5.36 -6.48 -17.90
CA SER A 65 4.91 -7.75 -17.31
C SER A 65 4.24 -8.66 -18.34
N VAL A 66 3.40 -8.10 -19.22
CA VAL A 66 2.73 -8.83 -20.30
C VAL A 66 3.73 -9.30 -21.34
N ASP A 67 4.69 -8.45 -21.74
CA ASP A 67 5.73 -8.81 -22.70
C ASP A 67 6.64 -9.93 -22.20
N ARG A 68 6.98 -9.92 -20.91
CA ARG A 68 7.71 -11.03 -20.28
C ARG A 68 6.90 -12.32 -20.28
N ALA A 69 5.62 -12.26 -19.94
CA ALA A 69 4.74 -13.42 -19.97
C ALA A 69 4.59 -13.98 -21.39
N ARG A 70 4.43 -13.11 -22.39
CA ARG A 70 4.35 -13.44 -23.82
C ARG A 70 5.64 -14.12 -24.29
N SER A 71 6.80 -13.54 -23.96
CA SER A 71 8.12 -14.06 -24.30
C SER A 71 8.35 -15.44 -23.67
N PHE A 72 8.06 -15.58 -22.38
CA PHE A 72 8.14 -16.87 -21.69
C PHE A 72 7.23 -17.91 -22.33
N SER A 73 6.01 -17.54 -22.72
CA SER A 73 5.05 -18.44 -23.35
C SER A 73 5.53 -18.89 -24.74
N ALA A 74 6.08 -17.98 -25.54
CA ALA A 74 6.65 -18.28 -26.86
C ALA A 74 7.88 -19.21 -26.77
N GLU A 75 8.78 -18.96 -25.83
CA GLU A 75 9.97 -19.79 -25.61
C GLU A 75 9.64 -21.16 -25.02
N SER A 76 8.64 -21.21 -24.14
CA SER A 76 8.31 -22.42 -23.38
C SER A 76 7.45 -23.40 -24.16
N PHE A 77 6.58 -22.89 -25.04
CA PHE A 77 5.52 -23.69 -25.67
C PHE A 77 5.55 -23.62 -27.19
N SER A 78 6.69 -23.29 -27.83
CA SER A 78 6.76 -23.04 -29.28
C SER A 78 6.24 -24.18 -30.16
N THR A 79 6.31 -25.42 -29.68
CA THR A 79 5.86 -26.65 -30.37
C THR A 79 5.18 -27.60 -29.39
N ASP A 80 4.27 -28.45 -29.89
CA ASP A 80 3.62 -29.51 -29.12
C ASP A 80 4.64 -30.45 -28.43
N GLN A 81 5.76 -30.76 -29.11
CA GLN A 81 6.82 -31.59 -28.54
C GLN A 81 7.49 -30.92 -27.33
N GLN A 82 7.76 -29.61 -27.39
CA GLN A 82 8.31 -28.87 -26.26
C GLN A 82 7.32 -28.78 -25.10
N TYR A 83 6.05 -28.54 -25.40
CA TYR A 83 4.97 -28.56 -24.41
C TYR A 83 4.91 -29.92 -23.69
N GLN A 84 4.86 -31.03 -24.43
CA GLN A 84 4.85 -32.39 -23.86
C GLN A 84 6.12 -32.66 -23.05
N ARG A 85 7.29 -32.24 -23.52
CA ARG A 85 8.55 -32.40 -22.78
C ARG A 85 8.47 -31.72 -21.41
N ARG A 86 7.98 -30.48 -21.35
CA ARG A 86 7.84 -29.74 -20.09
C ARG A 86 6.74 -30.28 -19.18
N LEU A 87 5.71 -30.90 -19.75
CA LEU A 87 4.70 -31.61 -18.97
C LEU A 87 5.30 -32.83 -18.25
N TYR A 88 6.09 -33.65 -18.95
CA TYR A 88 6.64 -34.88 -18.36
C TYR A 88 7.94 -34.67 -17.59
N HIS A 89 8.74 -33.70 -18.01
CA HIS A 89 10.05 -33.37 -17.47
C HIS A 89 10.13 -31.86 -17.23
N PRO A 90 9.38 -31.34 -16.24
CA PRO A 90 9.36 -29.92 -15.95
C PRO A 90 10.76 -29.42 -15.58
N PRO A 91 11.21 -28.28 -16.13
CA PRO A 91 12.54 -27.75 -15.85
C PRO A 91 12.66 -27.34 -14.38
N GLU A 92 13.85 -27.53 -13.81
CA GLU A 92 14.16 -27.14 -12.43
C GLU A 92 14.76 -25.73 -12.35
N ASN A 93 14.24 -24.82 -13.17
CA ASN A 93 14.71 -23.44 -13.20
C ASN A 93 14.11 -22.65 -12.04
N GLU A 94 14.85 -21.63 -11.61
CA GLU A 94 14.37 -20.63 -10.67
C GLU A 94 14.10 -19.31 -11.39
N ALA A 95 12.99 -18.66 -11.04
CA ALA A 95 12.68 -17.33 -11.51
C ALA A 95 13.29 -16.25 -10.60
N PHE A 96 13.72 -15.14 -11.18
CA PHE A 96 14.09 -13.94 -10.43
C PHE A 96 12.87 -13.00 -10.40
N PRO A 97 12.14 -12.93 -9.27
CA PRO A 97 10.90 -12.19 -9.22
C PRO A 97 11.09 -10.68 -9.25
N ILE A 98 10.12 -10.00 -9.87
CA ILE A 98 9.96 -8.55 -9.82
C ILE A 98 9.36 -8.16 -8.47
N CYS A 99 10.04 -7.24 -7.76
CA CYS A 99 9.56 -6.69 -6.50
C CYS A 99 8.79 -5.39 -6.76
N LEU A 100 7.44 -5.46 -6.84
CA LEU A 100 6.61 -4.26 -6.93
C LEU A 100 6.45 -3.64 -5.53
N THR A 101 7.08 -2.47 -5.32
CA THR A 101 7.12 -1.83 -4.01
C THR A 101 6.76 -0.35 -4.04
N GLY A 102 6.45 0.22 -2.87
CA GLY A 102 5.94 1.59 -2.75
C GLY A 102 5.26 1.83 -1.41
N LEU A 103 4.88 3.08 -1.13
CA LEU A 103 4.12 3.44 0.06
C LEU A 103 2.78 2.70 0.13
N ALA A 104 2.22 2.55 1.32
CA ALA A 104 0.89 1.96 1.48
C ALA A 104 -0.16 2.88 0.83
N GLY A 105 -1.08 2.30 0.05
CA GLY A 105 -2.20 3.06 -0.52
C GLY A 105 -1.92 3.86 -1.81
N VAL A 106 -0.73 3.73 -2.42
CA VAL A 106 -0.39 4.42 -3.69
C VAL A 106 -1.02 3.82 -4.96
N GLY A 107 -1.49 2.56 -4.91
CA GLY A 107 -2.14 1.90 -6.06
C GLY A 107 -1.52 0.58 -6.54
N LYS A 108 -0.60 -0.02 -5.76
CA LYS A 108 0.06 -1.30 -6.12
C LYS A 108 -0.96 -2.43 -6.39
N SER A 109 -1.88 -2.66 -5.46
CA SER A 109 -2.94 -3.68 -5.56
C SER A 109 -3.86 -3.47 -6.76
N GLN A 110 -4.23 -2.20 -7.02
CA GLN A 110 -5.05 -1.85 -8.18
C GLN A 110 -4.28 -2.09 -9.49
N THR A 111 -2.96 -1.86 -9.51
CA THR A 111 -2.11 -2.15 -10.68
C THR A 111 -2.00 -3.64 -10.95
N ILE A 112 -1.90 -4.49 -9.92
CA ILE A 112 -1.98 -5.96 -10.10
C ILE A 112 -3.37 -6.39 -10.59
N SER A 113 -4.43 -5.81 -10.04
CA SER A 113 -5.80 -6.06 -10.51
C SER A 113 -6.00 -5.66 -11.98
N ALA A 114 -5.39 -4.55 -12.41
CA ALA A 114 -5.37 -4.11 -13.79
C ALA A 114 -4.54 -5.05 -14.68
N LEU A 115 -3.38 -5.50 -14.23
CA LEU A 115 -2.55 -6.48 -14.94
C LEU A 115 -3.34 -7.77 -15.22
N MET A 116 -4.06 -8.30 -14.22
CA MET A 116 -4.91 -9.48 -14.39
C MET A 116 -5.98 -9.32 -15.48
N LYS A 117 -6.50 -8.10 -15.70
CA LYS A 117 -7.47 -7.82 -16.78
C LYS A 117 -6.83 -7.81 -18.18
N VAL A 118 -5.55 -7.45 -18.26
CA VAL A 118 -4.80 -7.36 -19.53
C VAL A 118 -4.25 -8.72 -19.94
N MET A 119 -3.95 -9.58 -18.97
CA MET A 119 -3.50 -10.94 -19.25
C MET A 119 -4.57 -11.75 -20.02
N PRO A 120 -4.18 -12.64 -20.95
CA PRO A 120 -5.13 -13.42 -21.73
C PRO A 120 -6.09 -14.22 -20.86
N GLY A 121 -7.37 -14.20 -21.21
CA GLY A 121 -8.39 -15.01 -20.56
C GLY A 121 -8.21 -16.52 -20.78
N PRO A 122 -9.04 -17.35 -20.13
CA PRO A 122 -9.01 -18.80 -20.34
C PRO A 122 -9.27 -19.18 -21.81
N ALA A 123 -8.48 -20.10 -22.35
CA ALA A 123 -8.59 -20.53 -23.74
C ALA A 123 -8.59 -22.06 -23.85
N SER A 124 -9.42 -22.64 -24.72
CA SER A 124 -9.44 -24.08 -24.96
C SER A 124 -8.24 -24.49 -25.82
N TYR A 125 -7.52 -25.52 -25.40
CA TYR A 125 -6.41 -26.10 -26.14
C TYR A 125 -6.63 -27.61 -26.32
N ALA A 126 -6.61 -28.02 -27.59
CA ALA A 126 -6.64 -29.41 -28.00
C ALA A 126 -5.25 -29.79 -28.53
N SER A 127 -4.71 -30.90 -28.02
CA SER A 127 -3.50 -31.53 -28.52
C SER A 127 -3.78 -33.00 -28.69
N ALA A 128 -3.11 -33.66 -29.64
CA ALA A 128 -3.19 -35.11 -29.84
C ALA A 128 -2.80 -35.90 -28.58
N HIS A 129 -2.12 -35.25 -27.62
CA HIS A 129 -1.79 -35.82 -26.34
C HIS A 129 -2.99 -36.06 -25.41
N TYR A 130 -4.04 -35.26 -25.53
CA TYR A 130 -5.22 -35.34 -24.67
C TYR A 130 -6.42 -35.86 -25.45
N HIS A 131 -7.21 -36.73 -24.81
CA HIS A 131 -8.49 -37.17 -25.35
C HIS A 131 -9.52 -36.04 -25.37
N GLU A 132 -9.45 -35.12 -24.40
CA GLU A 132 -10.33 -33.98 -24.27
C GLU A 132 -9.53 -32.66 -24.25
N PRO A 133 -10.07 -31.58 -24.85
CA PRO A 133 -9.45 -30.25 -24.72
C PRO A 133 -9.39 -29.82 -23.26
N HIS A 134 -8.30 -29.16 -22.87
CA HIS A 134 -8.18 -28.54 -21.55
C HIS A 134 -8.10 -27.03 -21.65
N ILE A 135 -8.21 -26.36 -20.50
CA ILE A 135 -8.26 -24.91 -20.41
C ILE A 135 -6.87 -24.38 -20.07
N LEU A 136 -6.34 -23.51 -20.93
CA LEU A 136 -5.15 -22.73 -20.67
C LEU A 136 -5.50 -21.52 -19.80
N ILE A 137 -4.66 -21.23 -18.81
CA ILE A 137 -4.76 -20.06 -17.93
C ILE A 137 -3.43 -19.31 -18.01
N SER A 138 -3.47 -18.01 -18.26
CA SER A 138 -2.27 -17.22 -18.54
C SER A 138 -1.47 -16.87 -17.27
N TYR A 139 -2.12 -16.76 -16.11
CA TYR A 139 -1.46 -16.42 -14.86
C TYR A 139 -2.00 -17.18 -13.65
N TRP A 140 -1.16 -17.29 -12.63
CA TRP A 140 -1.56 -17.68 -11.28
C TRP A 140 -1.47 -16.48 -10.34
N TYR A 141 -2.49 -16.33 -9.49
CA TYR A 141 -2.54 -15.29 -8.47
C TYR A 141 -2.76 -15.95 -7.11
N ALA A 142 -2.00 -15.52 -6.11
CA ALA A 142 -2.24 -15.92 -4.72
C ALA A 142 -2.00 -14.78 -3.73
N SER A 143 -2.82 -14.76 -2.69
CA SER A 143 -2.58 -13.98 -1.48
C SER A 143 -1.86 -14.84 -0.45
N ALA A 144 -0.74 -14.36 0.09
CA ALA A 144 -0.04 -15.02 1.19
C ALA A 144 -0.68 -14.75 2.57
N ARG A 145 -1.82 -14.06 2.62
CA ARG A 145 -2.52 -13.79 3.87
C ARG A 145 -3.01 -15.08 4.51
N GLY A 146 -2.65 -15.27 5.78
CA GLY A 146 -3.07 -16.44 6.57
C GLY A 146 -2.40 -17.76 6.17
N LYS A 147 -1.40 -17.74 5.27
CA LYS A 147 -0.68 -18.94 4.85
C LYS A 147 0.48 -19.26 5.80
N ALA A 148 0.65 -20.53 6.14
CA ALA A 148 1.64 -21.03 7.08
C ALA A 148 3.07 -21.05 6.50
N GLY A 149 3.22 -21.17 5.18
CA GLY A 149 4.51 -21.21 4.48
C GLY A 149 4.35 -21.51 2.98
N GLY A 150 5.46 -21.62 2.24
CA GLY A 150 5.43 -21.85 0.79
C GLY A 150 4.72 -23.13 0.39
N ARG A 151 4.83 -24.18 1.23
CA ARG A 151 4.16 -25.47 1.04
C ARG A 151 2.63 -25.33 0.94
N GLN A 152 2.01 -24.54 1.81
CA GLN A 152 0.55 -24.39 1.82
C GLN A 152 0.06 -23.72 0.54
N LEU A 153 0.81 -22.76 0.01
CA LEU A 153 0.51 -22.14 -1.28
C LEU A 153 0.61 -23.14 -2.45
N LEU A 154 1.62 -24.01 -2.45
CA LEU A 154 1.70 -25.10 -3.43
C LEU A 154 0.47 -26.02 -3.34
N GLU A 155 0.07 -26.40 -2.13
CA GLU A 155 -1.13 -27.22 -1.91
C GLU A 155 -2.41 -26.52 -2.39
N ASP A 156 -2.54 -25.21 -2.16
CA ASP A 156 -3.68 -24.42 -2.64
C ASP A 156 -3.79 -24.42 -4.18
N PHE A 157 -2.66 -24.33 -4.90
CA PHE A 157 -2.65 -24.38 -6.37
C PHE A 157 -3.02 -25.77 -6.92
N LEU A 158 -2.76 -26.83 -6.17
CA LEU A 158 -3.14 -28.20 -6.53
C LEU A 158 -4.59 -28.54 -6.14
N GLY A 159 -5.15 -27.86 -5.13
CA GLY A 159 -6.51 -28.09 -4.66
C GLY A 159 -6.72 -29.51 -4.10
N GLY A 160 -7.86 -30.14 -4.43
CA GLY A 160 -8.22 -31.49 -3.95
C GLY A 160 -7.26 -32.60 -4.38
N ASP A 161 -6.45 -32.37 -5.42
CA ASP A 161 -5.43 -33.30 -5.91
C ASP A 161 -4.26 -33.44 -4.92
N ALA A 162 -4.14 -32.53 -3.94
CA ALA A 162 -3.14 -32.60 -2.88
C ALA A 162 -3.39 -33.77 -1.89
N THR A 163 -4.62 -34.28 -1.80
CA THR A 163 -5.01 -35.32 -0.83
C THR A 163 -4.39 -36.69 -1.12
N GLY A 164 -4.03 -36.98 -2.38
CA GLY A 164 -3.31 -38.19 -2.79
C GLY A 164 -1.78 -38.12 -2.57
N VAL A 165 -1.28 -36.94 -2.20
CA VAL A 165 0.14 -36.61 -2.19
C VAL A 165 0.58 -36.48 -0.72
N ARG A 166 0.87 -37.61 -0.04
CA ARG A 166 1.66 -37.65 1.21
C ARG A 166 3.11 -37.22 0.94
N ALA A 167 3.30 -36.03 0.39
CA ALA A 167 4.56 -35.70 -0.23
C ALA A 167 5.27 -34.54 0.43
N ASN A 168 6.58 -34.67 0.44
CA ASN A 168 7.53 -33.64 0.80
C ASN A 168 7.39 -32.45 -0.18
N THR A 169 7.77 -31.25 0.26
CA THR A 169 7.69 -29.99 -0.49
C THR A 169 8.29 -30.09 -1.91
N SER A 170 9.38 -30.83 -2.08
CA SER A 170 10.01 -31.07 -3.39
C SER A 170 9.06 -31.75 -4.40
N LYS A 171 8.33 -32.79 -3.96
CA LYS A 171 7.36 -33.47 -4.83
C LYS A 171 6.15 -32.58 -5.15
N LEU A 172 5.70 -31.77 -4.18
CA LEU A 172 4.66 -30.76 -4.41
C LEU A 172 5.12 -29.71 -5.42
N LEU A 173 6.38 -29.27 -5.34
CA LEU A 173 6.95 -28.33 -6.29
C LEU A 173 7.02 -28.91 -7.70
N THR A 174 7.49 -30.15 -7.86
CA THR A 174 7.51 -30.84 -9.17
C THR A 174 6.11 -30.95 -9.77
N GLU A 175 5.11 -31.31 -8.95
CA GLU A 175 3.72 -31.42 -9.41
C GLU A 175 3.13 -30.05 -9.77
N CYS A 176 3.42 -29.00 -8.99
CA CYS A 176 3.03 -27.64 -9.34
C CYS A 176 3.70 -27.18 -10.64
N ARG A 177 5.00 -27.44 -10.83
CA ARG A 177 5.70 -27.15 -12.10
C ARG A 177 5.02 -27.87 -13.27
N ARG A 178 4.64 -29.13 -13.09
CA ARG A 178 3.87 -29.88 -14.11
C ARG A 178 2.55 -29.19 -14.43
N ARG A 179 1.79 -28.77 -13.41
CA ARG A 179 0.49 -28.10 -13.57
C ARG A 179 0.61 -26.73 -14.22
N VAL A 180 1.60 -25.94 -13.82
CA VAL A 180 1.97 -24.65 -14.45
C VAL A 180 2.21 -24.82 -15.94
N ASN A 181 3.00 -25.82 -16.33
CA ASN A 181 3.29 -26.08 -17.74
C ASN A 181 2.07 -26.64 -18.48
N ARG A 182 1.29 -27.52 -17.85
CA ARG A 182 0.04 -28.06 -18.40
C ARG A 182 -0.93 -26.95 -18.78
N ASP A 183 -1.21 -26.07 -17.81
CA ASP A 183 -2.20 -24.99 -17.95
C ASP A 183 -1.65 -23.80 -18.76
N GLY A 184 -0.38 -23.84 -19.17
CA GLY A 184 0.25 -22.76 -19.93
C GLY A 184 0.42 -21.48 -19.13
N VAL A 185 0.64 -21.58 -17.81
CA VAL A 185 0.84 -20.41 -16.95
C VAL A 185 2.14 -19.72 -17.30
N SER A 186 2.05 -18.40 -17.51
CA SER A 186 3.15 -17.57 -18.02
C SER A 186 3.56 -16.46 -17.08
N LEU A 187 2.79 -16.23 -16.02
CA LEU A 187 3.06 -15.23 -15.00
C LEU A 187 2.49 -15.67 -13.65
N MET A 188 3.24 -15.42 -12.59
CA MET A 188 2.80 -15.63 -11.22
C MET A 188 2.77 -14.31 -10.46
N MET A 189 1.69 -14.06 -9.72
CA MET A 189 1.50 -12.84 -8.94
C MET A 189 1.21 -13.19 -7.48
N LEU A 190 2.00 -12.62 -6.57
CA LEU A 190 1.85 -12.78 -5.12
C LEU A 190 1.54 -11.46 -4.42
N GLU A 191 0.46 -11.44 -3.64
CA GLU A 191 0.03 -10.26 -2.88
C GLU A 191 -0.10 -10.53 -1.36
N GLU A 192 -0.24 -9.45 -0.59
CA GLU A 192 -0.49 -9.43 0.87
C GLU A 192 0.58 -10.08 1.76
N MET A 193 1.82 -10.15 1.29
CA MET A 193 2.97 -10.73 2.00
C MET A 193 3.26 -10.08 3.37
N GLN A 194 2.80 -8.85 3.61
CA GLN A 194 3.07 -8.09 4.85
C GLN A 194 2.26 -8.53 6.08
N HIS A 195 1.16 -9.27 5.92
CA HIS A 195 0.28 -9.67 7.05
C HIS A 195 0.79 -10.88 7.84
N GLN A 196 1.93 -11.46 7.48
CA GLN A 196 2.55 -12.57 8.21
C GLN A 196 3.42 -12.10 9.41
N SER A 197 3.23 -10.88 9.89
CA SER A 197 4.16 -10.17 10.77
C SER A 197 3.93 -10.38 12.28
N THR A 198 3.80 -11.62 12.75
CA THR A 198 3.99 -11.95 14.17
C THR A 198 5.39 -12.53 14.36
N GLY A 199 6.39 -11.67 14.63
CA GLY A 199 7.74 -12.03 15.09
C GLY A 199 8.69 -12.77 14.12
N GLN A 200 8.19 -13.68 13.28
CA GLN A 200 8.96 -14.51 12.34
C GLN A 200 8.73 -14.16 10.86
N GLY A 201 7.99 -13.09 10.57
CA GLY A 201 7.46 -12.80 9.23
C GLY A 201 8.51 -12.63 8.11
N GLY A 202 9.72 -12.15 8.41
CA GLY A 202 10.76 -11.97 7.38
C GLY A 202 11.28 -13.29 6.80
N ALA A 203 11.55 -14.26 7.67
CA ALA A 203 12.05 -15.57 7.24
C ALA A 203 10.99 -16.39 6.51
N ARG A 204 9.74 -16.36 7.00
CA ARG A 204 8.61 -17.05 6.35
C ARG A 204 8.25 -16.45 4.99
N VAL A 205 8.24 -15.13 4.88
CA VAL A 205 8.01 -14.48 3.58
C VAL A 205 9.12 -14.83 2.60
N THR A 206 10.38 -14.89 3.06
CA THR A 206 11.49 -15.33 2.21
C THR A 206 11.30 -16.78 1.75
N ASP A 207 10.96 -17.70 2.66
CA ASP A 207 10.66 -19.11 2.33
C ASP A 207 9.54 -19.24 1.28
N ILE A 208 8.45 -18.49 1.45
CA ILE A 208 7.37 -18.46 0.47
C ILE A 208 7.88 -17.97 -0.88
N LEU A 209 8.56 -16.82 -0.92
CA LEU A 209 9.01 -16.23 -2.18
C LEU A 209 9.99 -17.15 -2.92
N LEU A 210 10.95 -17.76 -2.22
CA LEU A 210 11.89 -18.69 -2.80
C LEU A 210 11.21 -19.99 -3.28
N THR A 211 10.26 -20.51 -2.51
CA THR A 211 9.49 -21.71 -2.91
C THR A 211 8.69 -21.44 -4.19
N MET A 212 8.05 -20.28 -4.29
CA MET A 212 7.28 -19.88 -5.47
C MET A 212 8.18 -19.55 -6.67
N ALA A 213 9.32 -18.89 -6.45
CA ALA A 213 10.34 -18.65 -7.47
C ALA A 213 10.86 -19.97 -8.06
N GLY A 214 10.90 -21.03 -7.25
CA GLY A 214 11.22 -22.38 -7.68
C GLY A 214 10.27 -22.96 -8.72
N LEU A 215 9.09 -22.38 -8.98
CA LEU A 215 8.21 -22.83 -10.08
C LEU A 215 8.80 -22.52 -11.47
N GLY A 216 9.77 -21.61 -11.56
CA GLY A 216 10.48 -21.31 -12.80
C GLY A 216 9.68 -20.50 -13.81
N VAL A 217 8.58 -19.87 -13.37
CA VAL A 217 7.79 -18.93 -14.18
C VAL A 217 8.08 -17.48 -13.80
N PRO A 218 7.98 -16.52 -14.74
CA PRO A 218 8.05 -15.10 -14.41
C PRO A 218 7.14 -14.78 -13.24
N MET A 219 7.68 -14.09 -12.24
CA MET A 219 6.99 -13.88 -10.96
C MET A 219 7.05 -12.42 -10.55
N ILE A 220 5.94 -11.93 -10.01
CA ILE A 220 5.80 -10.61 -9.40
C ILE A 220 5.33 -10.81 -7.97
N TYR A 221 5.94 -10.11 -7.01
CA TYR A 221 5.38 -10.00 -5.68
C TYR A 221 5.24 -8.55 -5.24
N VAL A 222 4.17 -8.28 -4.50
CA VAL A 222 3.87 -6.95 -3.97
C VAL A 222 4.41 -6.81 -2.56
N ALA A 223 5.22 -5.77 -2.33
CA ALA A 223 5.83 -5.49 -1.04
C ALA A 223 5.64 -4.03 -0.62
N ASN A 224 5.30 -3.78 0.65
CA ASN A 224 5.50 -2.46 1.23
C ASN A 224 6.98 -2.24 1.58
N TYR A 225 7.39 -0.98 1.79
CA TYR A 225 8.76 -0.64 2.17
C TYR A 225 9.24 -1.38 3.41
N SER A 226 8.36 -1.60 4.40
CA SER A 226 8.69 -2.38 5.60
C SER A 226 9.13 -3.81 5.29
N LEU A 227 8.56 -4.45 4.26
CA LEU A 227 9.02 -5.76 3.79
C LEU A 227 10.32 -5.64 3.01
N GLY A 228 10.46 -4.62 2.16
CA GLY A 228 11.71 -4.35 1.44
C GLY A 228 12.92 -4.20 2.37
N HIS A 229 12.80 -3.42 3.46
CA HIS A 229 13.84 -3.30 4.49
C HIS A 229 14.17 -4.66 5.14
N LYS A 230 13.16 -5.48 5.45
CA LYS A 230 13.38 -6.82 6.02
C LYS A 230 14.13 -7.73 5.03
N LEU A 231 13.79 -7.70 3.75
CA LEU A 231 14.47 -8.50 2.74
C LEU A 231 15.91 -8.03 2.52
N LEU A 232 16.20 -6.73 2.60
CA LEU A 232 17.56 -6.18 2.52
C LEU A 232 18.46 -6.57 3.71
N THR A 233 17.89 -6.99 4.84
CA THR A 233 18.67 -7.53 5.98
C THR A 233 19.04 -9.01 5.82
N ARG A 234 18.53 -9.70 4.79
CA ARG A 234 18.84 -11.12 4.54
C ARG A 234 20.26 -11.30 4.00
N ASN A 235 20.69 -12.55 3.90
CA ASN A 235 21.99 -12.92 3.33
C ASN A 235 22.08 -12.43 1.86
N SER A 236 23.30 -12.36 1.32
CA SER A 236 23.52 -11.86 -0.04
C SER A 236 22.78 -12.68 -1.10
N GLU A 237 22.69 -14.00 -0.90
CA GLU A 237 22.01 -14.92 -1.82
C GLU A 237 20.52 -14.61 -1.94
N ASP A 238 19.77 -14.57 -0.82
CA ASP A 238 18.33 -14.28 -0.83
C ASP A 238 18.05 -12.90 -1.44
N LYS A 239 18.94 -11.92 -1.18
CA LYS A 239 18.82 -10.57 -1.76
C LYS A 239 18.99 -10.59 -3.27
N GLN A 240 19.99 -11.28 -3.78
CA GLN A 240 20.22 -11.38 -5.23
C GLN A 240 19.08 -12.14 -5.93
N ARG A 241 18.52 -13.15 -5.25
CA ARG A 241 17.39 -13.93 -5.79
C ARG A 241 16.08 -13.14 -5.77
N LEU A 242 15.78 -12.41 -4.70
CA LEU A 242 14.46 -11.76 -4.50
C LEU A 242 14.39 -10.27 -4.82
N LEU A 243 15.53 -9.56 -4.82
CA LEU A 243 15.61 -8.10 -4.93
C LEU A 243 16.47 -7.64 -6.12
N SER A 244 16.68 -8.49 -7.12
CA SER A 244 17.38 -8.13 -8.36
C SER A 244 16.64 -7.08 -9.18
N GLU A 245 15.30 -7.12 -9.20
CA GLU A 245 14.47 -6.24 -10.02
C GLU A 245 13.39 -5.49 -9.19
N PRO A 246 13.78 -4.50 -8.36
CA PRO A 246 12.82 -3.67 -7.65
C PRO A 246 12.16 -2.64 -8.57
N ARG A 247 10.83 -2.63 -8.59
CA ARG A 247 10.00 -1.64 -9.29
C ARG A 247 9.29 -0.77 -8.25
N VAL A 248 9.78 0.45 -8.05
CA VAL A 248 9.27 1.36 -7.02
C VAL A 248 8.18 2.28 -7.58
N MET A 249 6.95 2.09 -7.12
CA MET A 249 5.82 2.98 -7.35
C MET A 249 5.83 4.13 -6.35
N LEU A 250 6.09 5.33 -6.86
CA LEU A 250 6.03 6.58 -6.10
C LEU A 250 4.60 7.17 -6.13
N PRO A 251 4.23 8.02 -5.15
CA PRO A 251 3.03 8.85 -5.24
C PRO A 251 3.06 9.73 -6.50
N ASP A 252 1.86 10.05 -7.02
CA ASP A 252 1.73 10.96 -8.15
C ASP A 252 2.24 12.36 -7.76
N HIS A 253 2.91 13.06 -8.68
CA HIS A 253 3.44 14.41 -8.43
C HIS A 253 2.29 15.44 -8.29
N PRO A 254 2.39 16.50 -7.47
CA PRO A 254 1.32 17.48 -7.29
C PRO A 254 0.90 18.13 -8.61
N ASP A 255 1.89 18.47 -9.45
CA ASP A 255 1.64 19.06 -10.77
C ASP A 255 1.34 18.04 -11.87
N SER A 256 1.39 16.74 -11.57
CA SER A 256 1.14 15.71 -12.59
C SER A 256 -0.29 15.77 -13.10
N LYS A 257 -0.43 15.51 -14.40
CA LYS A 257 -1.73 15.32 -15.04
C LYS A 257 -2.51 14.18 -14.37
N ALA A 258 -1.83 13.09 -13.98
CA ALA A 258 -2.44 11.94 -13.32
C ALA A 258 -3.10 12.30 -11.97
N TRP A 259 -2.43 13.10 -11.12
CA TRP A 259 -3.02 13.55 -9.86
C TRP A 259 -4.23 14.47 -10.08
N LYS A 260 -4.11 15.43 -11.02
CA LYS A 260 -5.20 16.34 -11.39
C LYS A 260 -6.43 15.57 -11.89
N GLU A 261 -6.23 14.65 -12.81
CA GLU A 261 -7.30 13.80 -13.35
C GLU A 261 -7.95 12.94 -12.27
N TYR A 262 -7.16 12.38 -11.34
CA TYR A 262 -7.68 11.60 -10.22
C TYR A 262 -8.58 12.43 -9.30
N VAL A 263 -8.17 13.65 -8.94
CA VAL A 263 -8.99 14.54 -8.09
C VAL A 263 -10.27 14.98 -8.82
N LEU A 264 -10.18 15.34 -10.10
CA LEU A 264 -11.36 15.69 -10.92
C LEU A 264 -12.34 14.53 -11.00
N GLU A 265 -11.83 13.31 -11.14
CA GLU A 265 -12.64 12.10 -11.14
C GLU A 265 -13.32 11.87 -9.78
N CYS A 266 -12.63 12.10 -8.66
CA CYS A 266 -13.24 12.07 -7.32
C CYS A 266 -14.38 13.10 -7.19
N ILE A 267 -14.23 14.31 -7.73
CA ILE A 267 -15.30 15.33 -7.76
C ILE A 267 -16.50 14.83 -8.57
N ARG A 268 -16.24 14.34 -9.79
CA ARG A 268 -17.26 13.81 -10.70
C ARG A 268 -18.06 12.67 -10.05
N VAL A 269 -17.36 11.69 -9.49
CA VAL A 269 -17.94 10.52 -8.83
C VAL A 269 -18.72 10.89 -7.57
N SER A 270 -18.35 11.96 -6.89
CA SER A 270 -19.12 12.48 -5.74
C SER A 270 -20.51 13.01 -6.13
N GLY A 271 -20.81 13.17 -7.42
CA GLY A 271 -22.15 13.54 -7.92
C GLY A 271 -22.60 14.93 -7.47
N GLY A 272 -21.69 15.91 -7.49
CA GLY A 272 -21.98 17.30 -7.10
C GLY A 272 -21.87 17.59 -5.59
N ARG A 273 -21.45 16.61 -4.79
CA ARG A 273 -21.28 16.76 -3.33
C ARG A 273 -19.97 17.39 -2.92
N VAL A 274 -19.11 17.73 -3.88
CA VAL A 274 -17.91 18.53 -3.66
C VAL A 274 -18.15 19.89 -4.31
N SER A 275 -18.37 20.90 -3.47
CA SER A 275 -18.58 22.30 -3.87
C SER A 275 -17.33 23.11 -3.53
N ALA A 276 -16.17 22.63 -4.00
CA ALA A 276 -14.88 23.28 -3.87
C ALA A 276 -14.36 23.63 -5.27
N ASP A 277 -13.60 24.73 -5.37
CA ASP A 277 -12.87 25.02 -6.59
C ASP A 277 -11.93 23.83 -6.92
N PRO A 278 -12.02 23.24 -8.13
CA PRO A 278 -11.24 22.07 -8.46
C PRO A 278 -9.73 22.30 -8.35
N SER A 279 -9.25 23.50 -8.71
CA SER A 279 -7.82 23.81 -8.68
C SER A 279 -7.30 23.89 -7.25
N ALA A 280 -8.02 24.57 -6.36
CA ALA A 280 -7.70 24.62 -4.94
C ALA A 280 -7.76 23.22 -4.28
N LEU A 281 -8.77 22.41 -4.62
CA LEU A 281 -8.92 21.08 -4.05
C LEU A 281 -7.76 20.15 -4.43
N VAL A 282 -7.26 20.23 -5.68
CA VAL A 282 -6.10 19.45 -6.12
C VAL A 282 -4.88 19.71 -5.24
N HIS A 283 -4.60 20.98 -4.94
CA HIS A 283 -3.45 21.38 -4.12
C HIS A 283 -3.65 20.99 -2.65
N GLU A 284 -4.82 21.27 -2.07
CA GLU A 284 -5.12 20.96 -0.68
C GLU A 284 -5.14 19.45 -0.42
N LEU A 285 -5.77 18.66 -1.28
CA LEU A 285 -5.74 17.20 -1.14
C LEU A 285 -4.30 16.68 -1.24
N TYR A 286 -3.48 17.21 -2.14
CA TYR A 286 -2.08 16.77 -2.22
C TYR A 286 -1.34 17.08 -0.91
N ARG A 287 -1.49 18.31 -0.41
CA ARG A 287 -0.85 18.78 0.84
C ARG A 287 -1.17 17.89 2.04
N TRP A 288 -2.40 17.41 2.14
CA TRP A 288 -2.89 16.63 3.29
C TRP A 288 -2.82 15.11 3.12
N THR A 289 -2.40 14.62 1.95
CA THR A 289 -2.36 13.19 1.64
C THR A 289 -1.05 12.73 1.02
N PHE A 290 -0.14 13.66 0.69
CA PHE A 290 1.11 13.38 0.00
C PHE A 290 0.92 12.65 -1.35
N GLY A 291 -0.20 12.91 -2.04
CA GLY A 291 -0.56 12.23 -3.28
C GLY A 291 -0.94 10.75 -3.11
N ILE A 292 -1.19 10.29 -1.88
CA ILE A 292 -1.58 8.90 -1.61
C ILE A 292 -3.09 8.76 -1.79
N LYS A 293 -3.51 8.05 -2.84
CA LYS A 293 -4.92 7.86 -3.24
C LYS A 293 -5.81 7.35 -2.10
N ARG A 294 -5.34 6.36 -1.33
CA ARG A 294 -6.09 5.85 -0.15
C ARG A 294 -6.38 6.95 0.88
N LEU A 295 -5.40 7.80 1.14
CA LEU A 295 -5.53 8.89 2.10
C LEU A 295 -6.46 9.98 1.56
N ALA A 296 -6.42 10.27 0.26
CA ALA A 296 -7.37 11.17 -0.39
C ALA A 296 -8.82 10.70 -0.23
N VAL A 297 -9.10 9.42 -0.49
CA VAL A 297 -10.45 8.87 -0.28
C VAL A 297 -10.87 8.96 1.19
N GLN A 298 -9.96 8.63 2.12
CA GLN A 298 -10.24 8.75 3.56
C GLN A 298 -10.51 10.19 3.97
N LEU A 299 -9.75 11.15 3.47
CA LEU A 299 -9.91 12.57 3.79
C LEU A 299 -11.24 13.10 3.25
N ILE A 300 -11.62 12.75 2.01
CA ILE A 300 -12.93 13.10 1.42
C ILE A 300 -14.08 12.48 2.24
N LYS A 301 -13.94 11.22 2.67
CA LYS A 301 -14.91 10.55 3.54
C LYS A 301 -15.13 11.30 4.85
N VAL A 302 -14.05 11.71 5.51
CA VAL A 302 -14.14 12.45 6.78
C VAL A 302 -14.71 13.85 6.54
N ALA A 303 -14.30 14.53 5.45
CA ALA A 303 -14.85 15.84 5.08
C ALA A 303 -16.36 15.78 4.80
N TYR A 304 -16.84 14.68 4.22
CA TYR A 304 -18.28 14.45 4.06
C TYR A 304 -19.01 14.34 5.41
N LEU A 305 -18.40 13.69 6.40
CA LEU A 305 -18.96 13.61 7.76
C LEU A 305 -19.00 14.98 8.45
N GLU A 306 -17.94 15.79 8.30
CA GLU A 306 -17.90 17.17 8.80
C GLU A 306 -18.99 18.04 8.16
N ALA A 307 -19.16 17.95 6.83
CA ALA A 307 -20.23 18.64 6.12
C ALA A 307 -21.62 18.25 6.65
N ARG A 308 -21.86 16.94 6.86
CA ARG A 308 -23.12 16.42 7.41
C ARG A 308 -23.34 16.85 8.86
N ALA A 309 -22.28 16.93 9.69
CA ALA A 309 -22.37 17.44 11.05
C ALA A 309 -22.78 18.93 11.06
N ALA A 310 -22.31 19.71 10.08
CA ALA A 310 -22.75 21.07 9.82
C ALA A 310 -24.12 21.18 9.11
N ARG A 311 -24.87 20.07 9.00
CA ARG A 311 -26.18 19.98 8.30
C ARG A 311 -26.14 20.35 6.81
N ARG A 312 -24.97 20.25 6.18
CA ARG A 312 -24.78 20.43 4.73
C ARG A 312 -24.64 19.07 4.04
N GLN A 313 -24.97 19.02 2.76
CA GLN A 313 -24.80 17.83 1.92
C GLN A 313 -23.59 17.93 0.97
N THR A 314 -22.95 19.10 0.93
CA THR A 314 -21.83 19.43 0.06
C THR A 314 -20.59 19.75 0.89
N ILE A 315 -19.47 19.14 0.50
CA ILE A 315 -18.13 19.34 1.03
C ILE A 315 -17.57 20.66 0.47
N THR A 316 -17.09 21.52 1.35
CA THR A 316 -16.32 22.73 1.03
C THR A 316 -14.84 22.51 1.37
N LEU A 317 -13.96 23.44 0.98
CA LEU A 317 -12.55 23.38 1.38
C LEU A 317 -12.36 23.46 2.91
N GLU A 318 -13.26 24.14 3.61
CA GLU A 318 -13.24 24.22 5.08
C GLU A 318 -13.48 22.84 5.71
N ASP A 319 -14.40 22.03 5.15
CA ASP A 319 -14.65 20.67 5.63
C ASP A 319 -13.43 19.76 5.42
N VAL A 320 -12.67 19.97 4.34
CA VAL A 320 -11.42 19.23 4.08
C VAL A 320 -10.35 19.59 5.11
N ASN A 321 -10.23 20.87 5.45
CA ASN A 321 -9.32 21.32 6.51
C ASN A 321 -9.73 20.77 7.89
N ASN A 322 -11.01 20.86 8.23
CA ASN A 322 -11.55 20.31 9.48
C ASN A 322 -11.35 18.79 9.55
N ALA A 323 -11.55 18.08 8.44
CA ALA A 323 -11.30 16.66 8.36
C ALA A 323 -9.83 16.29 8.62
N TYR A 324 -8.88 17.06 8.10
CA TYR A 324 -7.45 16.85 8.38
C TYR A 324 -7.11 17.11 9.85
N LEU A 325 -7.75 18.10 10.47
CA LEU A 325 -7.58 18.43 11.89
C LEU A 325 -8.28 17.44 12.83
N SER A 326 -9.31 16.74 12.35
CA SER A 326 -10.14 15.82 13.11
C SER A 326 -9.36 14.67 13.75
N ALA A 327 -9.91 14.14 14.85
CA ALA A 327 -9.37 12.94 15.49
C ALA A 327 -9.45 11.71 14.56
N ALA A 328 -10.46 11.64 13.69
CA ALA A 328 -10.69 10.53 12.76
C ALA A 328 -9.59 10.40 11.70
N TYR A 329 -8.86 11.47 11.40
CA TYR A 329 -7.75 11.48 10.45
C TYR A 329 -6.36 11.56 11.12
N SER A 330 -6.29 11.60 12.46
CA SER A 330 -5.04 11.83 13.21
C SER A 330 -3.90 10.87 12.86
N SER A 331 -4.16 9.56 12.74
CA SER A 331 -3.14 8.59 12.36
C SER A 331 -2.61 8.81 10.94
N SER A 332 -3.48 9.13 9.99
CA SER A 332 -3.09 9.39 8.60
C SER A 332 -2.32 10.71 8.49
N ARG A 333 -2.69 11.70 9.30
CA ARG A 333 -1.97 12.97 9.43
C ARG A 333 -0.54 12.75 9.92
N ASP A 334 -0.34 11.97 10.98
CA ASP A 334 1.00 11.69 11.53
C ASP A 334 1.91 11.04 10.47
N ASP A 335 1.37 10.13 9.65
CA ASP A 335 2.08 9.51 8.52
C ASP A 335 2.49 10.54 7.46
N VAL A 336 1.56 11.44 7.07
CA VAL A 336 1.82 12.48 6.06
C VAL A 336 2.85 13.50 6.55
N GLU A 337 2.77 13.93 7.81
CA GLU A 337 3.74 14.86 8.39
C GLU A 337 5.15 14.26 8.43
N GLU A 338 5.26 12.97 8.75
CA GLU A 338 6.56 12.28 8.72
C GLU A 338 7.08 12.09 7.29
N LEU A 339 6.21 11.82 6.31
CA LEU A 339 6.60 11.77 4.88
C LEU A 339 7.15 13.12 4.38
N ILE A 340 6.48 14.22 4.74
CA ILE A 340 6.95 15.58 4.42
C ILE A 340 8.31 15.81 5.08
N ARG A 341 8.48 15.43 6.34
CA ARG A 341 9.76 15.55 7.05
C ARG A 341 10.88 14.75 6.38
N LEU A 342 10.62 13.50 6.00
CA LEU A 342 11.58 12.62 5.32
C LEU A 342 11.96 13.12 3.93
N SER A 343 11.03 13.79 3.22
CA SER A 343 11.34 14.40 1.93
C SER A 343 12.36 15.54 2.07
N VAL A 344 12.20 16.43 3.06
CA VAL A 344 13.08 17.59 3.26
C VAL A 344 14.41 17.21 3.91
N HIS A 345 14.41 16.25 4.83
CA HIS A 345 15.61 15.83 5.55
C HIS A 345 16.12 14.48 5.03
N LYS A 346 17.24 14.49 4.29
CA LYS A 346 18.00 13.28 3.91
C LYS A 346 18.60 12.50 5.11
N SER A 347 18.18 12.80 6.35
CA SER A 347 18.71 12.18 7.56
C SER A 347 18.49 10.67 7.51
N LYS A 348 19.58 9.92 7.68
CA LYS A 348 19.56 8.45 7.66
C LYS A 348 19.04 7.84 8.97
N THR A 349 18.85 8.63 10.01
CA THR A 349 18.59 8.17 11.38
C THR A 349 17.23 8.64 11.90
N GLY A 350 16.37 7.66 12.22
CA GLY A 350 15.24 7.80 13.14
C GLY A 350 13.85 7.93 12.49
N GLY A 351 12.91 7.13 12.99
CA GLY A 351 11.47 7.29 12.76
C GLY A 351 10.77 6.01 12.35
N ARG A 352 10.61 5.81 11.04
CA ARG A 352 9.67 4.84 10.47
C ARG A 352 10.17 4.19 9.17
N PRO A 353 10.68 2.95 9.20
CA PRO A 353 11.20 2.28 8.01
C PRO A 353 10.10 1.97 6.98
N ASP A 354 8.84 1.87 7.40
CA ASP A 354 7.68 1.63 6.56
C ASP A 354 7.32 2.81 5.62
N LEU A 355 7.75 4.04 5.96
CA LEU A 355 7.53 5.24 5.15
C LEU A 355 8.74 5.61 4.28
N ARG A 356 9.88 4.94 4.47
CA ARG A 356 11.12 5.22 3.76
C ARG A 356 11.38 4.20 2.67
N CYS A 357 11.60 4.66 1.44
CA CYS A 357 11.99 3.78 0.35
C CYS A 357 13.33 3.05 0.68
N PRO A 358 13.37 1.70 0.63
CA PRO A 358 14.59 0.93 0.85
C PRO A 358 15.56 0.94 -0.33
N PHE A 359 15.08 1.30 -1.52
CA PHE A 359 15.85 1.25 -2.76
C PHE A 359 16.35 2.64 -3.17
N PRO A 360 17.48 2.74 -3.87
CA PRO A 360 17.97 4.01 -4.39
C PRO A 360 17.06 4.46 -5.54
N VAL A 361 16.13 5.36 -5.26
CA VAL A 361 15.29 6.00 -6.29
C VAL A 361 15.71 7.45 -6.41
N PRO A 362 15.96 7.98 -7.63
CA PRO A 362 16.08 9.41 -7.82
C PRO A 362 14.71 10.03 -7.52
N MET A 363 14.54 10.57 -6.30
CA MET A 363 13.36 11.40 -6.00
C MET A 363 13.40 12.61 -6.95
N PRO A 364 12.36 12.85 -7.76
CA PRO A 364 12.34 14.02 -8.62
C PRO A 364 12.41 15.29 -7.77
N SER A 365 13.28 16.23 -8.19
CA SER A 365 13.62 17.48 -7.48
C SER A 365 12.41 18.32 -7.06
N ASN A 366 11.27 18.13 -7.72
CA ASN A 366 10.10 18.99 -7.58
C ASN A 366 9.17 18.56 -6.43
N VAL A 367 9.22 17.30 -5.98
CA VAL A 367 8.57 16.89 -4.72
C VAL A 367 9.30 17.51 -3.53
N LEU A 368 10.62 17.66 -3.65
CA LEU A 368 11.43 18.37 -2.66
C LEU A 368 11.15 19.86 -2.66
N SER A 369 10.94 20.50 -3.82
CA SER A 369 10.57 21.92 -3.88
C SER A 369 9.18 22.13 -3.28
N PHE A 370 8.16 21.35 -3.67
CA PHE A 370 6.83 21.48 -3.09
C PHE A 370 6.83 21.30 -1.55
N ALA A 371 7.51 20.26 -1.04
CA ALA A 371 7.60 20.03 0.40
C ALA A 371 8.41 21.12 1.13
N SER A 372 9.45 21.66 0.48
CA SER A 372 10.24 22.78 1.00
C SER A 372 9.44 24.09 1.00
N ASP A 373 8.71 24.38 -0.07
CA ASP A 373 7.89 25.57 -0.28
C ASP A 373 6.68 25.57 0.66
N ASP A 374 5.99 24.43 0.81
CA ASP A 374 4.91 24.28 1.80
C ASP A 374 5.42 24.47 3.23
N ARG A 375 6.61 23.94 3.56
CA ARG A 375 7.23 24.20 4.87
C ARG A 375 7.58 25.68 5.02
N ALA A 376 8.13 26.32 3.99
CA ALA A 376 8.45 27.74 4.03
C ALA A 376 7.20 28.57 4.29
N LEU A 377 6.07 28.25 3.62
CA LEU A 377 4.76 28.84 3.85
C LEU A 377 4.27 28.61 5.30
N ARG A 378 4.34 27.38 5.82
CA ARG A 378 3.93 27.09 7.22
C ARG A 378 4.81 27.80 8.24
N VAL A 379 6.11 27.92 7.97
CA VAL A 379 7.03 28.65 8.84
C VAL A 379 6.74 30.13 8.77
N SER A 380 6.53 30.71 7.59
CA SER A 380 6.16 32.12 7.45
C SER A 380 4.83 32.44 8.10
N GLU A 381 3.81 31.58 7.94
CA GLU A 381 2.50 31.74 8.62
C GLU A 381 2.65 31.66 10.13
N LYS A 382 3.43 30.70 10.65
CA LYS A 382 3.70 30.60 12.10
C LYS A 382 4.50 31.78 12.63
N VAL A 383 5.50 32.25 11.88
CA VAL A 383 6.32 33.41 12.24
C VAL A 383 5.45 34.66 12.24
N PHE A 384 4.65 34.86 11.19
CA PHE A 384 3.66 35.93 11.09
C PHE A 384 2.71 35.92 12.29
N PHE A 385 2.07 34.78 12.58
CA PHE A 385 1.17 34.65 13.73
C PHE A 385 1.88 34.88 15.07
N SER A 386 3.13 34.43 15.20
CA SER A 386 3.95 34.65 16.40
C SER A 386 4.40 36.10 16.56
N SER A 387 4.48 36.86 15.46
CA SER A 387 4.83 38.28 15.45
C SER A 387 3.64 39.21 15.70
N LEU A 388 2.40 38.73 15.55
CA LEU A 388 1.19 39.50 15.89
C LEU A 388 1.14 39.80 17.40
N THR A 389 0.76 41.04 17.74
CA THR A 389 0.48 41.46 19.11
C THR A 389 -0.80 40.81 19.65
N ALA A 390 -1.02 40.86 20.96
CA ALA A 390 -2.17 40.22 21.59
C ALA A 390 -3.53 40.79 21.13
N GLU A 391 -3.55 42.06 20.70
CA GLU A 391 -4.73 42.71 20.13
C GLU A 391 -4.93 42.29 18.68
N GLU A 392 -3.88 42.33 17.85
CA GLU A 392 -3.94 41.89 16.45
C GLU A 392 -4.27 40.41 16.30
N ARG A 393 -3.85 39.54 17.22
CA ARG A 393 -4.27 38.13 17.25
C ARG A 393 -5.77 37.98 17.48
N LYS A 394 -6.35 38.75 18.40
CA LYS A 394 -7.79 38.73 18.64
C LYS A 394 -8.57 39.27 17.43
N THR A 395 -8.07 40.30 16.77
CA THR A 395 -8.68 40.82 15.54
C THR A 395 -8.56 39.81 14.39
N PHE A 396 -7.42 39.12 14.28
CA PHE A 396 -7.19 38.07 13.28
C PHE A 396 -8.08 36.84 13.52
N GLU A 397 -8.24 36.41 14.77
CA GLU A 397 -9.18 35.34 15.18
C GLU A 397 -10.66 35.74 14.99
N GLN A 398 -10.98 37.03 15.06
CA GLN A 398 -12.32 37.56 14.78
C GLN A 398 -12.62 37.69 13.28
N LEU A 399 -11.60 37.99 12.46
CA LEU A 399 -11.69 38.04 11.00
C LEU A 399 -11.65 36.63 10.36
N HIS A 400 -11.01 35.67 11.03
CA HIS A 400 -10.95 34.27 10.62
C HIS A 400 -11.52 33.36 11.72
N PRO A 401 -12.82 32.99 11.63
CA PRO A 401 -13.44 32.12 12.63
C PRO A 401 -12.70 30.77 12.75
N PRO A 402 -12.84 30.07 13.89
CA PRO A 402 -12.17 28.79 14.12
C PRO A 402 -12.60 27.77 13.05
N GLY A 403 -11.66 27.41 12.17
CA GLY A 403 -11.90 26.60 10.95
C GLY A 403 -11.14 27.09 9.71
N SER A 404 -10.69 28.34 9.68
CA SER A 404 -9.89 28.89 8.57
C SER A 404 -8.47 28.28 8.49
N PRO A 405 -7.88 28.13 7.28
CA PRO A 405 -6.58 27.47 7.04
C PRO A 405 -5.39 28.10 7.76
N SER A 406 -5.54 29.32 8.29
CA SER A 406 -4.54 30.07 9.06
C SER A 406 -4.56 29.79 10.57
N ASN A 407 -5.60 29.13 11.09
CA ASN A 407 -5.72 28.78 12.51
C ASN A 407 -5.16 27.39 12.77
N LEU A 408 -3.83 27.29 12.92
CA LEU A 408 -3.22 26.13 13.56
C LEU A 408 -3.53 26.18 15.06
N PRO A 409 -4.20 25.19 15.66
CA PRO A 409 -4.32 25.14 17.10
C PRO A 409 -2.90 25.05 17.67
N SER A 410 -2.54 26.05 18.47
CA SER A 410 -1.38 25.94 19.34
C SER A 410 -1.51 24.62 20.10
N LYS A 411 -0.49 23.75 20.04
CA LYS A 411 -0.43 22.55 20.89
C LYS A 411 -0.95 22.95 22.27
N PRO A 412 -1.87 22.17 22.90
CA PRO A 412 -2.31 22.49 24.24
C PRO A 412 -1.03 22.71 25.06
N LYS A 413 -0.89 23.91 25.62
CA LYS A 413 0.17 24.18 26.59
C LYS A 413 -0.03 23.09 27.62
N ARG A 414 0.85 22.09 27.61
CA ARG A 414 0.99 21.19 28.74
C ARG A 414 1.14 22.13 29.92
N GLU A 415 0.14 22.20 30.78
CA GLU A 415 0.33 22.79 32.09
C GLU A 415 1.59 22.11 32.63
N LYS A 416 2.63 22.93 32.82
CA LYS A 416 3.84 22.43 33.45
C LYS A 416 3.35 21.89 34.78
N LYS A 417 3.40 20.56 34.96
CA LYS A 417 3.26 19.96 36.29
C LYS A 417 4.16 20.79 37.20
N PRO A 418 3.65 21.26 38.36
CA PRO A 418 4.43 22.09 39.25
C PRO A 418 5.78 21.41 39.44
N VAL A 419 6.84 22.16 39.18
CA VAL A 419 8.21 21.67 39.35
C VAL A 419 8.30 21.22 40.79
N LEU A 420 8.41 19.91 41.01
CA LEU A 420 8.68 19.38 42.34
C LEU A 420 9.96 20.07 42.82
N PRO A 421 9.97 20.63 44.04
CA PRO A 421 11.14 21.33 44.55
C PRO A 421 12.34 20.39 44.44
N LYS A 422 13.48 20.92 43.94
CA LYS A 422 14.73 20.16 43.87
C LYS A 422 14.99 19.56 45.24
N GLN A 423 14.95 18.23 45.34
CA GLN A 423 15.20 17.54 46.59
C GLN A 423 16.63 17.89 47.05
N THR A 424 16.73 18.57 48.18
CA THR A 424 18.00 18.83 48.87
C THR A 424 18.53 17.52 49.43
N ARG A 425 19.86 17.43 49.57
CA ARG A 425 20.55 16.21 50.05
C ARG A 425 19.99 15.69 51.38
N GLU A 426 19.64 16.60 52.28
CA GLU A 426 18.98 16.29 53.56
C GLU A 426 17.61 15.62 53.36
N GLY A 427 16.82 16.04 52.38
CA GLY A 427 15.51 15.44 52.08
C GLY A 427 15.60 14.02 51.50
N LEU A 428 16.72 13.67 50.85
CA LEU A 428 17.02 12.32 50.40
C LEU A 428 17.46 11.41 51.56
N GLU A 429 18.26 11.94 52.49
CA GLU A 429 18.70 11.22 53.69
C GLU A 429 17.52 10.93 54.65
N ASP A 430 16.58 11.87 54.78
CA ASP A 430 15.34 11.69 55.55
C ASP A 430 14.38 10.66 54.94
N ALA A 431 14.22 10.70 53.61
CA ALA A 431 13.37 9.74 52.89
C ALA A 431 13.94 8.31 52.96
N TYR A 432 15.26 8.17 52.87
CA TYR A 432 15.95 6.88 53.01
C TYR A 432 15.84 6.32 54.44
N SER A 433 15.94 7.18 55.45
CA SER A 433 15.79 6.81 56.86
C SER A 433 14.36 6.31 57.17
N ARG A 434 13.34 6.94 56.59
CA ARG A 434 11.94 6.48 56.71
C ARG A 434 11.71 5.11 56.07
N LEU A 435 12.25 4.90 54.87
CA LEU A 435 12.15 3.63 54.14
C LEU A 435 12.84 2.47 54.90
N LEU A 436 13.97 2.75 55.55
CA LEU A 436 14.65 1.77 56.41
C LEU A 436 13.85 1.48 57.69
N SER A 437 13.17 2.48 58.26
CA SER A 437 12.31 2.29 59.43
C SER A 437 11.03 1.48 59.14
N GLU A 438 10.46 1.65 57.94
CA GLU A 438 9.28 0.87 57.48
C GLU A 438 9.65 -0.58 57.10
N SER A 439 10.90 -0.84 56.72
CA SER A 439 11.37 -2.20 56.40
C SER A 439 11.59 -3.11 57.62
N LYS A 440 11.50 -2.57 58.84
CA LYS A 440 11.60 -3.33 60.10
C LYS A 440 10.21 -3.51 60.75
N GLY A 441 9.26 -4.05 59.98
CA GLY A 441 7.99 -4.59 60.47
C GLY A 441 8.06 -6.12 60.62
N SER A 442 7.60 -6.63 61.77
CA SER A 442 7.79 -7.95 62.38
C SER A 442 7.39 -9.20 61.57
N PRO A 443 7.98 -10.38 61.86
CA PRO A 443 7.73 -11.64 61.15
C PRO A 443 6.32 -12.21 61.44
N LYS A 444 5.59 -12.58 60.38
CA LYS A 444 4.29 -13.27 60.45
C LYS A 444 4.44 -14.69 61.01
N GLN A 445 3.70 -14.98 62.09
CA GLN A 445 3.50 -16.31 62.66
C GLN A 445 2.74 -17.22 61.68
N ARG A 446 3.17 -18.49 61.58
CA ARG A 446 2.46 -19.56 60.86
C ARG A 446 1.43 -20.20 61.79
N GLU A 447 0.15 -20.19 61.41
CA GLU A 447 -0.86 -21.03 62.04
C GLU A 447 -0.93 -22.42 61.36
N PRO A 448 -1.29 -23.48 62.11
CA PRO A 448 -1.21 -24.85 61.62
C PRO A 448 -2.46 -25.28 60.84
N ILE A 449 -2.21 -26.17 59.89
CA ILE A 449 -3.18 -26.81 59.00
C ILE A 449 -4.15 -27.69 59.81
N LYS A 450 -5.45 -27.57 59.53
CA LYS A 450 -6.46 -28.61 59.77
C LYS A 450 -7.22 -28.88 58.49
#